data_AF-A0A7C4R102-F1
#
_entry.id   AF-A0A7C4R102-F1
#
_cell.length_a   1.000
_cell.length_b   1.000
_cell.length_c   1.000
_cell.angle_alpha   90.00
_cell.angle_beta   90.00
_cell.angle_gamma   90.00
#
_symmetry.space_group_name_H-M   'P 1'
#
loop_
_entity.id
_entity.type
_entity.pdbx_description
1 polymer ?
#
loop_
_entity_poly.entity_id
_entity_poly.type
_entity_poly.pdbx_seq_one_letter_code
_entity_poly.pdbx_strand_id
1 'polypeptide(L)'
;MAGMLLALGGLLPAAETPAGRPALPVDEWLPPGTPPPAGFTNAAPELFQFLQAEAVAGKIKITWTPPLADTNQQPRLWASIDEPGHWQARHWRSYPMFFRGHCWDVALPILHVDLPLVYFVGERGDGKALRVSPLRVCRPRAAGLEEPSKFFWPYLEGFEEGLENWRLWGSPASQPPLAIQPQPRQGYGALRVVLPPGRDRVAVGSTVLRGWHLTHFDARGLRLWMRTTAGHGQAALSVVANASQTNQVVQPLGASFDLGSEWRKFEILFELPPAFPRADLDLLVIEFRSVEPREFLLDEISLLGRWRLELDR
;
A
#
# COMPACT_ATOMS: atom_id res chain seq x y z
N MET A 1 -51.71 49.78 -25.10
CA MET A 1 -51.31 49.46 -23.71
C MET A 1 -51.92 48.12 -23.36
N ALA A 2 -51.08 47.25 -22.79
CA ALA A 2 -51.33 45.97 -22.08
C ALA A 2 -52.81 45.59 -21.84
N GLY A 3 -53.28 44.37 -22.09
CA GLY A 3 -52.62 43.07 -22.16
C GLY A 3 -53.39 42.12 -21.23
N MET A 4 -53.75 40.91 -21.66
CA MET A 4 -53.88 39.78 -20.73
C MET A 4 -53.81 38.43 -21.44
N LEU A 5 -52.86 37.63 -20.99
CA LEU A 5 -52.45 36.33 -21.49
C LEU A 5 -53.46 35.23 -21.14
N LEU A 6 -53.59 34.28 -22.08
CA LEU A 6 -54.13 32.94 -21.87
C LEU A 6 -53.31 32.17 -20.82
N ALA A 7 -54.00 31.65 -19.80
CA ALA A 7 -53.45 30.64 -18.89
C ALA A 7 -53.70 29.24 -19.48
N LEU A 8 -52.65 28.63 -20.05
CA LEU A 8 -52.62 27.20 -20.37
C LEU A 8 -52.19 26.43 -19.13
N GLY A 9 -53.07 25.54 -18.68
CA GLY A 9 -52.76 24.55 -17.66
C GLY A 9 -51.74 23.53 -18.17
N GLY A 10 -50.59 23.47 -17.50
CA GLY A 10 -49.64 22.38 -17.60
C GLY A 10 -49.57 21.65 -16.26
N LEU A 11 -50.21 20.48 -16.18
CA LEU A 11 -49.94 19.48 -15.16
C LEU A 11 -48.53 18.94 -15.39
N LEU A 12 -47.57 19.38 -14.60
CA LEU A 12 -46.27 18.71 -14.48
C LEU A 12 -46.49 17.42 -13.67
N PRO A 13 -45.98 16.25 -14.11
CA PRO A 13 -45.95 15.09 -13.25
C PRO A 13 -44.97 15.38 -12.10
N ALA A 14 -45.42 15.11 -10.88
CA ALA A 14 -44.56 15.05 -9.72
C ALA A 14 -43.47 14.01 -10.01
N ALA A 15 -42.22 14.45 -10.07
CA ALA A 15 -41.09 13.54 -10.04
C ALA A 15 -41.15 12.83 -8.67
N GLU A 16 -41.52 11.56 -8.68
CA GLU A 16 -41.31 10.68 -7.55
C GLU A 16 -39.82 10.69 -7.24
N THR A 17 -39.44 11.36 -6.15
CA THR A 17 -38.15 11.15 -5.51
C THR A 17 -38.09 9.65 -5.20
N PRO A 18 -37.18 8.86 -5.78
CA PRO A 18 -37.00 7.50 -5.32
C PRO A 18 -36.53 7.64 -3.88
N ALA A 19 -37.35 7.19 -2.94
CA ALA A 19 -36.97 7.02 -1.55
C ALA A 19 -35.70 6.16 -1.56
N GLY A 20 -34.56 6.84 -1.36
CA GLY A 20 -33.24 6.25 -1.42
C GLY A 20 -33.16 5.17 -0.35
N ARG A 21 -33.35 3.93 -0.78
CA ARG A 21 -32.87 2.78 -0.04
C ARG A 21 -31.41 3.11 0.30
N PRO A 22 -30.98 3.11 1.57
CA PRO A 22 -29.56 3.26 1.85
C PRO A 22 -28.87 2.18 1.01
N ALA A 23 -27.99 2.61 0.11
CA ALA A 23 -27.19 1.69 -0.66
C ALA A 23 -26.58 0.72 0.34
N LEU A 24 -26.71 -0.59 0.10
CA LEU A 24 -26.02 -1.58 0.92
C LEU A 24 -24.55 -1.14 1.02
N PRO A 25 -23.90 -1.31 2.18
CA PRO A 25 -22.48 -0.99 2.31
C PRO A 25 -21.75 -1.69 1.16
N VAL A 26 -21.04 -0.89 0.36
CA VAL A 26 -20.32 -1.33 -0.86
C VAL A 26 -19.04 -2.09 -0.51
N ASP A 27 -18.82 -2.24 0.79
CA ASP A 27 -17.72 -2.92 1.45
C ASP A 27 -18.26 -3.99 2.40
N GLU A 28 -17.51 -5.08 2.50
CA GLU A 28 -17.89 -6.26 3.28
C GLU A 28 -16.83 -6.57 4.34
N TRP A 29 -17.29 -7.10 5.48
CA TRP A 29 -16.39 -7.68 6.46
C TRP A 29 -15.73 -8.93 5.86
N LEU A 30 -14.42 -9.07 6.04
CA LEU A 30 -13.77 -10.34 5.76
C LEU A 30 -14.24 -11.42 6.75
N PRO A 31 -14.16 -12.71 6.37
CA PRO A 31 -14.65 -13.80 7.19
C PRO A 31 -14.09 -13.76 8.63
N PRO A 32 -14.91 -14.12 9.64
CA PRO A 32 -14.46 -14.26 11.02
C PRO A 32 -13.23 -15.18 11.11
N GLY A 33 -12.24 -14.80 11.93
CA GLY A 33 -10.99 -15.55 12.07
C GLY A 33 -9.85 -15.10 11.15
N THR A 34 -10.09 -14.13 10.26
CA THR A 34 -9.00 -13.46 9.54
C THR A 34 -8.06 -12.77 10.55
N PRO A 35 -6.76 -13.12 10.58
CA PRO A 35 -5.84 -12.54 11.54
C PRO A 35 -5.60 -11.06 11.21
N PRO A 36 -5.48 -10.18 12.23
CA PRO A 36 -5.01 -8.82 11.98
C PRO A 36 -3.56 -8.88 11.47
N PRO A 37 -3.06 -7.81 10.83
CA PRO A 37 -1.65 -7.72 10.48
C PRO A 37 -0.76 -7.89 11.72
N ALA A 38 0.49 -8.29 11.52
CA ALA A 38 1.43 -8.51 12.60
C ALA A 38 1.60 -7.24 13.46
N GLY A 39 1.52 -7.39 14.79
CA GLY A 39 1.64 -6.27 15.74
C GLY A 39 0.33 -5.57 16.10
N PHE A 40 -0.80 -5.96 15.50
CA PHE A 40 -2.12 -5.41 15.81
C PHE A 40 -2.99 -6.43 16.57
N THR A 41 -3.95 -5.95 17.36
CA THR A 41 -4.90 -6.81 18.09
C THR A 41 -6.33 -6.42 17.73
N ASN A 42 -7.16 -7.40 17.36
CA ASN A 42 -8.56 -7.15 17.06
C ASN A 42 -9.29 -6.59 18.29
N ALA A 43 -10.04 -5.52 18.06
CA ALA A 43 -11.00 -4.97 18.98
C ALA A 43 -12.33 -5.74 18.91
N ALA A 44 -13.24 -5.40 19.82
CA ALA A 44 -14.62 -5.87 19.76
C ALA A 44 -15.29 -5.28 18.49
N PRO A 45 -15.89 -6.10 17.60
CA PRO A 45 -16.48 -5.64 16.34
C PRO A 45 -17.54 -4.54 16.50
N GLU A 46 -18.23 -4.52 17.65
CA GLU A 46 -19.31 -3.58 17.99
C GLU A 46 -18.80 -2.12 18.03
N LEU A 47 -17.51 -1.92 18.33
CA LEU A 47 -16.87 -0.59 18.30
C LEU A 47 -16.78 -0.01 16.88
N PHE A 48 -16.85 -0.87 15.86
CA PHE A 48 -16.65 -0.53 14.46
C PHE A 48 -17.87 -0.87 13.59
N GLN A 49 -19.04 -1.08 14.20
CA GLN A 49 -20.26 -1.46 13.47
C GLN A 49 -20.73 -0.42 12.43
N PHE A 50 -20.34 0.85 12.61
CA PHE A 50 -20.61 1.95 11.67
C PHE A 50 -19.36 2.37 10.86
N LEU A 51 -18.39 1.45 10.72
CA LEU A 51 -17.29 1.62 9.77
C LEU A 51 -17.78 1.23 8.37
N GLN A 52 -17.65 2.14 7.41
CA GLN A 52 -18.09 1.92 6.03
C GLN A 52 -17.23 2.66 5.00
N ALA A 53 -17.20 2.14 3.78
CA ALA A 53 -16.66 2.80 2.61
C ALA A 53 -17.78 3.31 1.70
N GLU A 54 -17.57 4.44 1.05
CA GLU A 54 -18.48 5.00 0.04
C GLU A 54 -17.69 5.73 -1.05
N ALA A 55 -18.17 5.71 -2.29
CA ALA A 55 -17.62 6.57 -3.34
C ALA A 55 -18.24 7.97 -3.25
N VAL A 56 -17.40 8.99 -3.03
CA VAL A 56 -17.81 10.38 -2.90
C VAL A 56 -16.87 11.26 -3.73
N ALA A 57 -17.45 12.03 -4.67
CA ALA A 57 -16.72 12.97 -5.52
C ALA A 57 -15.47 12.35 -6.20
N GLY A 58 -15.63 11.17 -6.79
CA GLY A 58 -14.56 10.47 -7.49
C GLY A 58 -13.46 9.92 -6.58
N LYS A 59 -13.73 9.70 -5.28
CA LYS A 59 -12.80 9.10 -4.31
C LYS A 59 -13.52 8.06 -3.46
N ILE A 60 -12.78 7.12 -2.89
CA ILE A 60 -13.32 6.26 -1.84
C ILE A 60 -13.10 6.94 -0.49
N LYS A 61 -14.19 7.26 0.19
CA LYS A 61 -14.21 7.81 1.53
C LYS A 61 -14.51 6.69 2.52
N ILE A 62 -13.66 6.55 3.54
CA ILE A 62 -13.91 5.68 4.67
C ILE A 62 -14.39 6.54 5.83
N THR A 63 -15.53 6.17 6.39
CA THR A 63 -16.16 6.87 7.51
C THR A 63 -16.33 5.90 8.67
N TRP A 64 -16.03 6.36 9.88
CA TRP A 64 -16.26 5.63 11.12
C TRP A 64 -16.97 6.54 12.13
N THR A 65 -18.17 6.15 12.53
CA THR A 65 -18.91 6.80 13.61
C THR A 65 -18.74 5.97 14.89
N PRO A 66 -17.90 6.39 15.85
CA PRO A 66 -17.69 5.63 17.08
C PRO A 66 -18.96 5.63 17.94
N PRO A 67 -19.25 4.56 18.71
CA PRO A 67 -20.39 4.53 19.64
C PRO A 67 -20.34 5.61 20.73
N LEU A 68 -19.12 6.05 21.10
CA LEU A 68 -18.87 7.13 22.03
C LEU A 68 -17.99 8.17 21.34
N ALA A 69 -18.45 9.42 21.32
CA ALA A 69 -17.69 10.53 20.74
C ALA A 69 -16.54 10.91 21.69
N ASP A 70 -15.37 10.32 21.46
CA ASP A 70 -14.14 10.77 22.09
C ASP A 70 -13.28 11.50 21.06
N THR A 71 -13.26 12.83 21.14
CA THR A 71 -12.48 13.69 20.25
C THR A 71 -10.99 13.67 20.56
N ASN A 72 -10.56 13.07 21.68
CA ASN A 72 -9.15 12.93 22.02
C ASN A 72 -8.49 11.74 21.32
N GLN A 73 -9.28 10.89 20.67
CA GLN A 73 -8.75 9.80 19.86
C GLN A 73 -8.05 10.35 18.61
N GLN A 74 -7.02 9.63 18.15
CA GLN A 74 -6.36 9.90 16.88
C GLN A 74 -6.37 8.63 16.03
N PRO A 75 -7.55 8.21 15.54
CA PRO A 75 -7.64 7.01 14.74
C PRO A 75 -6.88 7.17 13.44
N ARG A 76 -6.28 6.06 12.99
CA ARG A 76 -5.70 5.96 11.66
C ARG A 76 -6.37 4.82 10.91
N LEU A 77 -6.46 4.98 9.60
CA LEU A 77 -6.85 3.91 8.71
C LEU A 77 -5.57 3.27 8.16
N TRP A 78 -5.54 1.95 8.13
CA TRP A 78 -4.55 1.21 7.35
C TRP A 78 -5.24 0.59 6.15
N ALA A 79 -4.68 0.79 4.97
CA ALA A 79 -5.24 0.25 3.73
C ALA A 79 -4.15 -0.35 2.83
N SER A 80 -4.56 -1.33 2.02
CA SER A 80 -3.72 -2.07 1.09
C SER A 80 -4.53 -2.40 -0.15
N ILE A 81 -3.99 -2.09 -1.33
CA ILE A 81 -4.59 -2.44 -2.63
C ILE A 81 -4.04 -3.80 -3.03
N ASP A 82 -4.87 -4.84 -2.91
CA ASP A 82 -4.60 -6.19 -3.39
C ASP A 82 -5.79 -7.12 -3.10
N GLU A 83 -5.87 -8.26 -3.79
CA GLU A 83 -6.85 -9.32 -3.53
C GLU A 83 -6.78 -9.84 -2.08
N PRO A 84 -7.94 -10.07 -1.40
CA PRO A 84 -7.96 -10.58 -0.03
C PRO A 84 -7.06 -11.81 0.17
N GLY A 85 -6.17 -11.73 1.15
CA GLY A 85 -5.13 -12.74 1.41
C GLY A 85 -3.80 -12.10 1.76
N HIS A 86 -2.76 -12.94 1.85
CA HIS A 86 -1.36 -12.50 2.00
C HIS A 86 -1.12 -11.55 3.19
N TRP A 87 -1.85 -11.70 4.29
CA TRP A 87 -1.94 -10.72 5.38
C TRP A 87 -0.59 -10.28 5.96
N GLN A 88 0.38 -11.18 6.00
CA GLN A 88 1.73 -10.95 6.52
C GLN A 88 2.69 -10.29 5.52
N ALA A 89 2.31 -10.23 4.25
CA ALA A 89 3.11 -9.67 3.16
C ALA A 89 2.42 -8.48 2.47
N ARG A 90 1.27 -8.03 2.97
CA ARG A 90 0.58 -6.86 2.39
C ARG A 90 1.36 -5.57 2.58
N HIS A 91 1.34 -4.75 1.52
CA HIS A 91 1.78 -3.36 1.55
C HIS A 91 0.71 -2.52 2.24
N TRP A 92 0.89 -2.25 3.54
CA TRP A 92 -0.01 -1.42 4.32
C TRP A 92 0.43 0.03 4.27
N ARG A 93 -0.51 0.93 4.01
CA ARG A 93 -0.32 2.38 4.11
C ARG A 93 -1.23 2.93 5.18
N SER A 94 -0.69 3.81 6.01
CA SER A 94 -1.44 4.43 7.10
C SER A 94 -1.88 5.84 6.72
N TYR A 95 -3.14 6.16 7.01
CA TYR A 95 -3.76 7.44 6.71
C TYR A 95 -4.37 8.00 7.98
N PRO A 96 -4.06 9.25 8.38
CA PRO A 96 -4.76 9.88 9.50
C PRO A 96 -6.23 10.08 9.13
N MET A 97 -7.12 9.78 10.08
CA MET A 97 -8.54 10.13 9.95
C MET A 97 -8.79 11.49 10.61
N PHE A 98 -9.77 12.22 10.09
CA PHE A 98 -10.11 13.56 10.56
C PHE A 98 -11.51 13.55 11.15
N PHE A 99 -11.66 14.13 12.34
CA PHE A 99 -12.97 14.26 12.97
C PHE A 99 -13.77 15.38 12.30
N ARG A 100 -14.95 15.05 11.78
CA ARG A 100 -15.85 15.99 11.11
C ARG A 100 -17.28 15.75 11.56
N GLY A 101 -17.85 16.75 12.24
CA GLY A 101 -19.18 16.65 12.82
C GLY A 101 -19.22 15.63 13.95
N HIS A 102 -19.65 14.40 13.63
CA HIS A 102 -19.82 13.29 14.58
C HIS A 102 -19.13 12.00 14.12
N CYS A 103 -18.28 12.07 13.09
CA CYS A 103 -17.60 10.91 12.52
C CYS A 103 -16.14 11.21 12.23
N TRP A 104 -15.33 10.16 12.20
CA TRP A 104 -13.98 10.18 11.66
C TRP A 104 -14.04 9.83 10.19
N ASP A 105 -13.38 10.60 9.34
CA ASP A 105 -13.30 10.30 7.92
C ASP A 105 -11.89 10.39 7.33
N VAL A 106 -11.70 9.68 6.21
CA VAL A 106 -10.51 9.80 5.38
C VAL A 106 -10.88 9.48 3.93
N ALA A 107 -10.34 10.26 2.99
CA ALA A 107 -10.48 9.99 1.56
C ALA A 107 -9.21 9.30 1.05
N LEU A 108 -9.37 8.14 0.43
CA LEU A 108 -8.26 7.33 -0.07
C LEU A 108 -8.00 7.54 -1.56
N PRO A 109 -6.72 7.62 -1.95
CA PRO A 109 -6.35 7.55 -3.36
C PRO A 109 -6.53 6.13 -3.88
N ILE A 110 -7.22 5.98 -5.01
CA ILE A 110 -7.41 4.72 -5.73
C ILE A 110 -6.59 4.75 -7.00
N LEU A 111 -5.62 3.85 -7.10
CA LEU A 111 -4.72 3.73 -8.26
C LEU A 111 -5.33 2.92 -9.41
N HIS A 112 -6.23 1.99 -9.09
CA HIS A 112 -6.90 1.13 -10.06
C HIS A 112 -8.27 0.72 -9.52
N VAL A 113 -9.34 0.92 -10.30
CA VAL A 113 -10.72 0.70 -9.84
C VAL A 113 -11.13 -0.77 -9.78
N ASP A 114 -10.43 -1.63 -10.54
CA ASP A 114 -10.66 -3.08 -10.55
C ASP A 114 -9.87 -3.84 -9.47
N LEU A 115 -8.97 -3.16 -8.75
CA LEU A 115 -8.25 -3.78 -7.64
C LEU A 115 -9.00 -3.53 -6.33
N PRO A 116 -9.22 -4.57 -5.50
CA PRO A 116 -9.86 -4.39 -4.21
C PRO A 116 -8.97 -3.63 -3.23
N LEU A 117 -9.63 -2.84 -2.39
CA LEU A 117 -9.06 -2.12 -1.27
C LEU A 117 -9.38 -2.87 0.02
N VAL A 118 -8.38 -3.45 0.65
CA VAL A 118 -8.53 -4.02 2.00
C VAL A 118 -8.06 -3.00 3.03
N TYR A 119 -8.83 -2.81 4.10
CA TYR A 119 -8.50 -1.84 5.13
C TYR A 119 -9.03 -2.21 6.52
N PHE A 120 -8.52 -1.51 7.52
CA PHE A 120 -9.01 -1.52 8.90
C PHE A 120 -8.74 -0.16 9.56
N VAL A 121 -9.49 0.16 10.61
CA VAL A 121 -9.23 1.33 11.46
C VAL A 121 -8.56 0.86 12.73
N GLY A 122 -7.54 1.59 13.19
CA GLY A 122 -6.91 1.35 14.47
C GLY A 122 -6.94 2.61 15.34
N GLU A 123 -7.21 2.39 16.62
CA GLU A 123 -7.18 3.41 17.66
C GLU A 123 -6.04 3.11 18.65
N ARG A 124 -5.29 4.14 19.00
CA ARG A 124 -4.30 4.03 20.08
C ARG A 124 -5.03 4.28 21.40
N GLY A 125 -5.19 3.23 22.20
CA GLY A 125 -5.65 3.38 23.58
C GLY A 125 -4.54 3.91 24.48
N ASP A 126 -4.88 4.61 25.56
CA ASP A 126 -3.94 5.13 26.57
C ASP A 126 -2.97 4.02 27.04
N GLY A 127 -1.73 4.08 26.57
CA GLY A 127 -0.65 3.16 26.94
C GLY A 127 -0.84 1.69 26.51
N LYS A 128 -1.80 1.37 25.63
CA LYS A 128 -2.12 -0.02 25.22
C LYS A 128 -1.74 -0.32 23.77
N ALA A 129 -1.63 -1.61 23.46
CA ALA A 129 -1.48 -2.11 22.09
C ALA A 129 -2.56 -1.54 21.17
N LEU A 130 -2.18 -1.26 19.92
CA LEU A 130 -3.08 -0.68 18.93
C LEU A 130 -4.24 -1.64 18.65
N ARG A 131 -5.46 -1.23 19.01
CA ARG A 131 -6.68 -2.03 18.82
C ARG A 131 -7.23 -1.71 17.44
N VAL A 132 -7.58 -2.73 16.67
CA VAL A 132 -8.04 -2.57 15.29
C VAL A 132 -9.42 -3.15 15.05
N SER A 133 -10.17 -2.54 14.13
CA SER A 133 -11.37 -3.15 13.59
C SER A 133 -11.05 -4.48 12.91
N PRO A 134 -12.04 -5.38 12.76
CA PRO A 134 -11.93 -6.43 11.76
C PRO A 134 -11.62 -5.83 10.38
N LEU A 135 -11.02 -6.65 9.51
CA LEU A 135 -10.69 -6.22 8.15
C LEU A 135 -11.95 -6.10 7.30
N ARG A 136 -11.97 -5.08 6.44
CA ARG A 136 -13.00 -4.85 5.42
C ARG A 136 -12.37 -4.85 4.04
N VAL A 137 -13.16 -5.23 3.05
CA VAL A 137 -12.80 -5.09 1.64
C VAL A 137 -13.83 -4.23 0.92
N CYS A 138 -13.35 -3.21 0.22
CA CYS A 138 -14.13 -2.37 -0.68
C CYS A 138 -13.66 -2.64 -2.12
N ARG A 139 -14.59 -2.83 -3.05
CA ARG A 139 -14.30 -2.93 -4.48
C ARG A 139 -14.66 -1.59 -5.12
N PRO A 140 -13.69 -0.74 -5.52
CA PRO A 140 -13.97 0.64 -5.92
C PRO A 140 -15.01 0.76 -7.04
N ARG A 141 -14.95 -0.10 -8.07
CA ARG A 141 -15.96 -0.11 -9.14
C ARG A 141 -17.37 -0.43 -8.62
N ALA A 142 -17.50 -1.42 -7.73
CA ALA A 142 -18.77 -1.76 -7.11
C ALA A 142 -19.28 -0.64 -6.18
N ALA A 143 -18.38 0.16 -5.62
CA ALA A 143 -18.70 1.35 -4.86
C ALA A 143 -19.17 2.54 -5.72
N GLY A 144 -19.11 2.44 -7.05
CA GLY A 144 -19.49 3.50 -7.99
C GLY A 144 -18.34 4.39 -8.44
N LEU A 145 -17.08 4.00 -8.19
CA LEU A 145 -15.93 4.71 -8.73
C LEU A 145 -15.62 4.23 -10.15
N GLU A 146 -15.82 5.11 -11.13
CA GLU A 146 -15.64 4.79 -12.56
C GLU A 146 -14.16 4.85 -13.00
N GLU A 147 -13.39 5.78 -12.43
CA GLU A 147 -12.00 6.05 -12.81
C GLU A 147 -11.07 6.10 -11.58
N PRO A 148 -9.76 5.82 -11.75
CA PRO A 148 -8.78 6.00 -10.69
C PRO A 148 -8.80 7.43 -10.14
N SER A 149 -8.78 7.57 -8.81
CA SER A 149 -8.75 8.88 -8.16
C SER A 149 -7.35 9.45 -7.97
N LYS A 150 -6.32 8.66 -8.33
CA LYS A 150 -4.91 9.04 -8.31
C LYS A 150 -4.22 8.43 -9.52
N PHE A 151 -3.38 9.23 -10.19
CA PHE A 151 -2.49 8.72 -11.24
C PHE A 151 -1.58 7.65 -10.67
N PHE A 152 -1.53 6.50 -11.37
CA PHE A 152 -0.49 5.52 -11.10
C PHE A 152 0.87 6.11 -11.46
N TRP A 153 1.77 6.09 -10.49
CA TRP A 153 3.12 6.59 -10.63
C TRP A 153 4.06 5.41 -10.38
N PRO A 154 5.03 5.13 -11.27
CA PRO A 154 5.85 3.93 -11.19
C PRO A 154 6.81 3.94 -10.00
N TYR A 155 6.97 5.09 -9.34
CA TYR A 155 7.76 5.21 -8.14
C TYR A 155 7.10 4.43 -7.01
N LEU A 156 7.86 3.48 -6.49
CA LEU A 156 7.44 2.64 -5.39
C LEU A 156 7.89 3.23 -4.06
N GLU A 157 9.14 3.71 -3.99
CA GLU A 157 9.77 4.10 -2.73
C GLU A 157 10.93 5.10 -2.91
N GLY A 158 10.98 6.08 -2.01
CA GLY A 158 12.08 7.03 -1.80
C GLY A 158 12.48 7.21 -0.35
N PHE A 159 11.85 6.47 0.56
CA PHE A 159 12.16 6.46 1.99
C PHE A 159 11.87 7.78 2.72
N GLU A 160 11.02 8.64 2.16
CA GLU A 160 10.53 9.86 2.84
C GLU A 160 9.34 9.58 3.76
N GLU A 161 8.55 8.54 3.47
CA GLU A 161 7.34 8.21 4.24
C GLU A 161 7.59 7.25 5.41
N GLY A 162 8.75 6.58 5.45
CA GLY A 162 9.11 5.64 6.52
C GLY A 162 9.68 4.32 6.00
N LEU A 163 9.70 3.31 6.87
CA LEU A 163 10.25 1.97 6.62
C LEU A 163 9.24 0.85 6.91
N GLU A 164 7.95 1.17 7.02
CA GLU A 164 6.89 0.24 7.43
C GLU A 164 6.80 -1.00 6.52
N ASN A 165 7.18 -0.83 5.26
CA ASN A 165 7.17 -1.88 4.25
C ASN A 165 8.56 -2.52 4.03
N TRP A 166 9.53 -2.25 4.91
CA TRP A 166 10.90 -2.74 4.82
C TRP A 166 11.30 -3.44 6.11
N ARG A 167 11.87 -4.63 5.96
CA ARG A 167 12.35 -5.42 7.11
C ARG A 167 13.60 -6.18 6.75
N LEU A 168 14.38 -6.53 7.75
CA LEU A 168 15.36 -7.59 7.58
C LEU A 168 14.65 -8.88 7.18
N TRP A 169 15.17 -9.53 6.15
CA TRP A 169 14.70 -10.83 5.74
C TRP A 169 15.33 -11.91 6.62
N GLY A 170 14.50 -12.78 7.20
CA GLY A 170 14.95 -13.85 8.10
C GLY A 170 15.26 -13.44 9.54
N SER A 171 14.96 -12.20 9.94
CA SER A 171 15.11 -11.73 11.34
C SER A 171 13.76 -11.41 12.00
N PRO A 172 13.67 -11.49 13.35
CA PRO A 172 12.54 -10.97 14.11
C PRO A 172 12.36 -9.45 13.88
N ALA A 173 11.12 -8.96 13.94
CA ALA A 173 10.75 -7.56 13.66
C ALA A 173 11.43 -6.49 14.55
N SER A 174 12.12 -6.89 15.63
CA SER A 174 12.70 -6.00 16.64
C SER A 174 14.18 -5.67 16.47
N GLN A 175 14.82 -6.08 15.36
CA GLN A 175 16.25 -5.82 15.12
C GLN A 175 16.48 -4.67 14.12
N PRO A 176 17.18 -3.59 14.51
CA PRO A 176 17.64 -2.58 13.57
C PRO A 176 18.91 -3.08 12.83
N PRO A 177 18.87 -3.07 11.51
CA PRO A 177 19.94 -2.42 10.77
C PRO A 177 19.40 -1.54 9.64
N LEU A 178 18.08 -1.36 9.59
CA LEU A 178 17.42 -0.43 8.69
C LEU A 178 17.28 0.92 9.38
N ALA A 179 17.76 1.96 8.72
CA ALA A 179 17.57 3.33 9.14
C ALA A 179 17.39 4.20 7.89
N ILE A 180 16.74 5.34 8.05
CA ILE A 180 16.74 6.37 7.01
C ILE A 180 17.97 7.25 7.26
N GLN A 181 18.80 7.45 6.24
CA GLN A 181 19.97 8.33 6.32
C GLN A 181 19.76 9.57 5.45
N PRO A 182 20.15 10.78 5.91
CA PRO A 182 20.04 12.02 5.14
C PRO A 182 21.18 12.16 4.11
N GLN A 183 21.50 11.07 3.41
CA GLN A 183 22.40 11.09 2.24
C GLN A 183 21.69 10.49 1.03
N PRO A 184 20.52 11.02 0.64
CA PRO A 184 19.74 10.49 -0.45
C PRO A 184 20.39 10.72 -1.81
N ARG A 185 19.95 9.96 -2.80
CA ARG A 185 20.11 10.30 -4.21
C ARG A 185 19.13 11.40 -4.62
N GLN A 186 17.88 11.37 -4.12
CA GLN A 186 16.87 12.41 -4.31
C GLN A 186 15.99 12.54 -3.05
N GLY A 187 15.46 13.75 -2.80
CA GLY A 187 14.61 13.97 -1.64
C GLY A 187 15.42 14.13 -0.36
N TYR A 188 14.97 13.48 0.73
CA TYR A 188 15.50 13.72 2.08
C TYR A 188 15.96 12.44 2.82
N GLY A 189 15.73 11.25 2.25
CA GLY A 189 16.03 9.99 2.90
C GLY A 189 16.50 8.93 1.91
N ALA A 190 17.42 8.06 2.34
CA ALA A 190 17.73 6.81 1.68
C ALA A 190 17.72 5.68 2.70
N LEU A 191 17.37 4.48 2.26
CA LEU A 191 17.47 3.30 3.10
C LEU A 191 18.93 2.96 3.34
N ARG A 192 19.32 2.96 4.62
CA ARG A 192 20.61 2.46 5.09
C ARG A 192 20.45 1.02 5.56
N VAL A 193 21.30 0.16 5.03
CA VAL A 193 21.41 -1.25 5.42
C VAL A 193 22.83 -1.49 5.92
N VAL A 194 22.95 -1.86 7.19
CA VAL A 194 24.24 -2.17 7.82
C VAL A 194 24.48 -3.67 7.82
N LEU A 195 25.63 -4.09 7.29
CA LEU A 195 26.09 -5.47 7.41
C LEU A 195 26.53 -5.73 8.87
N PRO A 196 25.89 -6.67 9.60
CA PRO A 196 26.25 -6.91 10.99
C PRO A 196 27.69 -7.42 11.14
N PRO A 197 28.40 -7.06 12.23
CA PRO A 197 29.74 -7.58 12.49
C PRO A 197 29.78 -9.12 12.47
N GLY A 198 30.79 -9.69 11.81
CA GLY A 198 30.95 -11.15 11.68
C GLY A 198 29.99 -11.83 10.69
N ARG A 199 29.21 -11.06 9.92
CA ARG A 199 28.41 -11.55 8.79
C ARG A 199 29.03 -11.08 7.49
N ASP A 200 28.91 -11.92 6.47
CA ASP A 200 29.32 -11.64 5.09
C ASP A 200 28.14 -11.19 4.20
N ARG A 201 26.90 -11.36 4.70
CA ARG A 201 25.67 -10.96 4.02
C ARG A 201 24.57 -10.45 4.95
N VAL A 202 23.71 -9.62 4.39
CA VAL A 202 22.45 -9.14 5.01
C VAL A 202 21.39 -9.02 3.93
N ALA A 203 20.17 -9.48 4.21
CA ALA A 203 19.06 -9.40 3.27
C ALA A 203 17.95 -8.51 3.84
N VAL A 204 17.38 -7.68 2.97
CA VAL A 204 16.21 -6.84 3.28
C VAL A 204 15.08 -7.24 2.36
N GLY A 205 13.89 -7.37 2.92
CA GLY A 205 12.66 -7.69 2.20
C GLY A 205 11.70 -6.51 2.24
N SER A 206 10.97 -6.32 1.14
CA SER A 206 9.95 -5.29 1.04
C SER A 206 8.67 -5.79 0.37
N THR A 207 7.54 -5.31 0.85
CA THR A 207 6.21 -5.57 0.29
C THR A 207 5.79 -4.53 -0.76
N VAL A 208 6.63 -3.54 -1.07
CA VAL A 208 6.27 -2.43 -1.99
C VAL A 208 5.98 -2.92 -3.41
N LEU A 209 6.69 -3.95 -3.87
CA LEU A 209 6.40 -4.66 -5.11
C LEU A 209 5.37 -5.77 -4.83
N ARG A 210 4.27 -5.73 -5.57
CA ARG A 210 3.14 -6.67 -5.46
C ARG A 210 2.76 -7.24 -6.82
N GLY A 211 2.15 -8.42 -6.83
CA GLY A 211 1.77 -9.12 -8.06
C GLY A 211 0.92 -8.31 -9.02
N TRP A 212 0.00 -7.49 -8.51
CA TRP A 212 -0.84 -6.65 -9.36
C TRP A 212 -0.08 -5.63 -10.20
N HIS A 213 1.13 -5.19 -9.79
CA HIS A 213 1.94 -4.32 -10.62
C HIS A 213 2.36 -5.01 -11.92
N LEU A 214 2.60 -6.32 -11.86
CA LEU A 214 2.99 -7.13 -13.02
C LEU A 214 1.77 -7.47 -13.87
N THR A 215 0.63 -7.78 -13.25
CA THR A 215 -0.55 -8.26 -13.98
C THR A 215 -1.45 -7.15 -14.52
N HIS A 216 -1.55 -5.99 -13.84
CA HIS A 216 -2.41 -4.88 -14.27
C HIS A 216 -1.64 -3.74 -14.94
N PHE A 217 -0.38 -3.51 -14.58
CA PHE A 217 0.42 -2.39 -15.11
C PHE A 217 1.53 -2.82 -16.08
N ASP A 218 1.58 -4.11 -16.45
CA ASP A 218 2.65 -4.70 -17.29
C ASP A 218 4.04 -4.25 -16.84
N ALA A 219 4.28 -4.22 -15.52
CA ALA A 219 5.59 -3.91 -14.99
C ALA A 219 6.59 -4.98 -15.44
N ARG A 220 7.63 -4.56 -16.16
CA ARG A 220 8.62 -5.45 -16.79
C ARG A 220 9.93 -5.51 -16.02
N GLY A 221 10.08 -4.69 -14.99
CA GLY A 221 11.31 -4.63 -14.23
C GLY A 221 11.28 -3.57 -13.15
N LEU A 222 12.43 -3.40 -12.52
CA LEU A 222 12.71 -2.45 -11.47
C LEU A 222 13.90 -1.57 -11.86
N ARG A 223 13.82 -0.30 -11.49
CA ARG A 223 14.91 0.65 -11.47
C ARG A 223 15.15 1.08 -10.04
N LEU A 224 16.40 1.14 -9.63
CA LEU A 224 16.82 1.60 -8.30
C LEU A 224 18.23 2.16 -8.34
N TRP A 225 18.57 2.95 -7.33
CA TRP A 225 19.92 3.43 -7.10
C TRP A 225 20.52 2.76 -5.87
N MET A 226 21.76 2.30 -5.97
CA MET A 226 22.48 1.71 -4.85
C MET A 226 23.93 2.19 -4.78
N ARG A 227 24.48 2.22 -3.57
CA ARG A 227 25.92 2.41 -3.31
C ARG A 227 26.35 1.80 -1.98
N THR A 228 27.65 1.69 -1.76
CA THR A 228 28.24 1.56 -0.41
C THR A 228 28.54 2.96 0.13
N THR A 229 28.65 3.11 1.45
CA THR A 229 29.18 4.36 2.04
C THR A 229 30.69 4.48 1.88
N ALA A 230 31.39 3.34 1.84
CA ALA A 230 32.83 3.23 1.58
C ALA A 230 33.18 1.83 1.06
N GLY A 231 34.27 1.73 0.28
CA GLY A 231 34.78 0.45 -0.24
C GLY A 231 33.83 -0.25 -1.20
N HIS A 232 33.94 -1.58 -1.30
CA HIS A 232 33.20 -2.38 -2.27
C HIS A 232 32.27 -3.41 -1.60
N GLY A 233 31.20 -3.74 -2.30
CA GLY A 233 30.28 -4.80 -1.92
C GLY A 233 29.46 -5.25 -3.12
N GLN A 234 28.53 -6.17 -2.90
CA GLN A 234 27.67 -6.70 -3.94
C GLN A 234 26.21 -6.67 -3.49
N ALA A 235 25.31 -6.58 -4.46
CA ALA A 235 23.87 -6.77 -4.24
C ALA A 235 23.31 -7.83 -5.19
N ALA A 236 22.36 -8.62 -4.73
CA ALA A 236 21.58 -9.54 -5.54
C ALA A 236 20.10 -9.36 -5.21
N LEU A 237 19.24 -9.43 -6.23
CA LEU A 237 17.81 -9.23 -6.07
C LEU A 237 17.06 -10.52 -6.35
N SER A 238 15.97 -10.73 -5.63
CA SER A 238 15.04 -11.83 -5.85
C SER A 238 13.62 -11.39 -5.53
N VAL A 239 12.65 -12.08 -6.09
CA VAL A 239 11.24 -11.95 -5.69
C VAL A 239 10.78 -13.23 -5.03
N VAL A 240 9.90 -13.09 -4.04
CA VAL A 240 9.31 -14.20 -3.32
C VAL A 240 7.81 -14.15 -3.52
N ALA A 241 7.25 -15.24 -3.99
CA ALA A 241 5.82 -15.47 -3.99
C ALA A 241 5.42 -16.39 -2.83
N ASN A 242 4.21 -16.18 -2.29
CA ASN A 242 3.67 -16.95 -1.17
C ASN A 242 4.54 -16.87 0.09
N ALA A 243 5.12 -15.70 0.40
CA ALA A 243 6.20 -15.49 1.39
C ALA A 243 5.86 -15.87 2.85
N SER A 244 4.64 -16.31 3.11
CA SER A 244 4.16 -16.73 4.43
C SER A 244 3.42 -18.08 4.40
N GLN A 245 3.56 -18.81 3.30
CA GLN A 245 3.02 -20.16 3.13
C GLN A 245 4.16 -21.18 3.09
N THR A 246 3.83 -22.47 3.12
CA THR A 246 4.81 -23.57 3.01
C THR A 246 5.38 -23.71 1.61
N ASN A 247 4.62 -23.31 0.57
CA ASN A 247 4.98 -23.45 -0.83
C ASN A 247 5.56 -22.14 -1.39
N GLN A 248 6.57 -21.59 -0.71
CA GLN A 248 7.27 -20.39 -1.16
C GLN A 248 8.03 -20.63 -2.45
N VAL A 249 7.94 -19.66 -3.37
CA VAL A 249 8.72 -19.66 -4.61
C VAL A 249 9.65 -18.46 -4.60
N VAL A 250 10.96 -18.70 -4.66
CA VAL A 250 11.99 -17.66 -4.72
C VAL A 250 12.57 -17.63 -6.14
N GLN A 251 12.51 -16.48 -6.79
CA GLN A 251 13.05 -16.29 -8.12
C GLN A 251 14.11 -15.17 -8.11
N PRO A 252 15.40 -15.49 -8.35
CA PRO A 252 16.43 -14.49 -8.58
C PRO A 252 16.10 -13.59 -9.76
N LEU A 253 16.42 -12.31 -9.64
CA LEU A 253 16.29 -11.30 -10.69
C LEU A 253 17.68 -10.94 -11.22
N GLY A 254 18.12 -11.61 -12.28
CA GLY A 254 19.41 -11.37 -12.92
C GLY A 254 20.63 -11.80 -12.09
N ALA A 255 21.79 -11.24 -12.43
CA ALA A 255 23.07 -11.50 -11.76
C ALA A 255 23.30 -10.57 -10.56
N SER A 256 24.35 -10.84 -9.79
CA SER A 256 24.82 -9.92 -8.74
C SER A 256 25.44 -8.65 -9.32
N PHE A 257 25.29 -7.53 -8.62
CA PHE A 257 25.76 -6.21 -8.99
C PHE A 257 26.90 -5.76 -8.08
N ASP A 258 28.01 -5.30 -8.66
CA ASP A 258 29.10 -4.69 -7.89
C ASP A 258 28.77 -3.25 -7.50
N LEU A 259 28.96 -2.95 -6.22
CA LEU A 259 28.72 -1.64 -5.61
C LEU A 259 30.04 -1.00 -5.18
N GLY A 260 30.10 0.32 -5.32
CA GLY A 260 31.16 1.18 -4.81
C GLY A 260 30.58 2.40 -4.10
N SER A 261 31.42 3.37 -3.78
CA SER A 261 31.01 4.58 -3.02
C SER A 261 30.12 5.56 -3.79
N GLU A 262 30.09 5.43 -5.12
CA GLU A 262 29.27 6.27 -5.99
C GLU A 262 27.88 5.68 -6.20
N TRP A 263 26.88 6.55 -6.25
CA TRP A 263 25.52 6.17 -6.61
C TRP A 263 25.50 5.58 -8.03
N ARG A 264 25.07 4.32 -8.13
CA ARG A 264 24.88 3.64 -9.41
C ARG A 264 23.43 3.29 -9.59
N LYS A 265 22.95 3.53 -10.80
CA LYS A 265 21.61 3.16 -11.24
C LYS A 265 21.62 1.73 -11.79
N PHE A 266 20.66 0.93 -11.36
CA PHE A 266 20.45 -0.43 -11.82
C PHE A 266 19.06 -0.54 -12.44
N GLU A 267 18.99 -1.19 -13.60
CA GLU A 267 17.74 -1.53 -14.27
C GLU A 267 17.71 -3.06 -14.42
N ILE A 268 16.65 -3.67 -13.91
CA ILE A 268 16.57 -5.11 -13.69
C ILE A 268 15.26 -5.58 -14.26
N LEU A 269 15.30 -6.44 -15.28
CA LEU A 269 14.10 -6.99 -15.89
C LEU A 269 13.56 -8.17 -15.08
N PHE A 270 12.24 -8.26 -15.03
CA PHE A 270 11.52 -9.39 -14.45
C PHE A 270 11.48 -10.54 -15.45
N GLU A 271 12.60 -11.23 -15.61
CA GLU A 271 12.71 -12.47 -16.38
C GLU A 271 12.12 -13.67 -15.61
N LEU A 272 10.86 -13.52 -15.21
CA LEU A 272 10.15 -14.54 -14.43
C LEU A 272 9.68 -15.67 -15.35
N PRO A 273 9.92 -16.94 -15.00
CA PRO A 273 9.46 -18.06 -15.81
C PRO A 273 7.92 -18.06 -15.91
N PRO A 274 7.33 -18.61 -16.98
CA PRO A 274 5.88 -18.63 -17.16
C PRO A 274 5.11 -19.27 -15.98
N ALA A 275 5.72 -20.23 -15.30
CA ALA A 275 5.14 -20.91 -14.13
C ALA A 275 5.27 -20.12 -12.82
N PHE A 276 5.97 -18.97 -12.80
CA PHE A 276 6.06 -18.15 -11.60
C PHE A 276 4.68 -17.57 -11.27
N PRO A 277 4.18 -17.73 -10.03
CA PRO A 277 2.85 -17.25 -9.64
C PRO A 277 2.87 -15.73 -9.45
N ARG A 278 2.73 -14.99 -10.55
CA ARG A 278 2.86 -13.51 -10.58
C ARG A 278 1.87 -12.82 -9.65
N ALA A 279 0.62 -13.30 -9.57
CA ALA A 279 -0.41 -12.73 -8.71
C ALA A 279 -0.03 -12.85 -7.21
N ASP A 280 0.69 -13.91 -6.85
CA ASP A 280 1.09 -14.21 -5.48
C ASP A 280 2.45 -13.62 -5.10
N LEU A 281 3.01 -12.72 -5.95
CA LEU A 281 4.25 -12.02 -5.64
C LEU A 281 4.05 -11.16 -4.40
N ASP A 282 4.80 -11.52 -3.36
CA ASP A 282 4.63 -10.98 -2.02
C ASP A 282 5.76 -10.04 -1.61
N LEU A 283 7.00 -10.36 -2.00
CA LEU A 283 8.17 -9.62 -1.57
C LEU A 283 9.18 -9.41 -2.69
N LEU A 284 9.79 -8.23 -2.67
CA LEU A 284 11.10 -7.95 -3.23
C LEU A 284 12.15 -8.18 -2.13
N VAL A 285 13.19 -8.97 -2.41
CA VAL A 285 14.30 -9.19 -1.48
C VAL A 285 15.61 -8.75 -2.13
N ILE A 286 16.38 -7.95 -1.39
CA ILE A 286 17.71 -7.47 -1.78
C ILE A 286 18.72 -8.02 -0.78
N GLU A 287 19.63 -8.86 -1.24
CA GLU A 287 20.74 -9.39 -0.45
C GLU A 287 22.00 -8.60 -0.76
N PHE A 288 22.61 -8.02 0.28
CA PHE A 288 23.89 -7.33 0.21
C PHE A 288 24.99 -8.23 0.75
N ARG A 289 26.18 -8.20 0.13
CA ARG A 289 27.35 -8.98 0.52
C ARG A 289 28.60 -8.11 0.57
N SER A 290 29.47 -8.36 1.55
CA SER A 290 30.83 -7.82 1.56
C SER A 290 31.74 -8.68 2.45
N VAL A 291 33.05 -8.61 2.20
CA VAL A 291 34.07 -9.29 3.00
C VAL A 291 34.34 -8.55 4.31
N GLU A 292 34.10 -7.23 4.34
CA GLU A 292 34.31 -6.37 5.50
C GLU A 292 32.96 -5.80 5.99
N PRO A 293 32.87 -5.29 7.24
CA PRO A 293 31.70 -4.54 7.68
C PRO A 293 31.45 -3.34 6.74
N ARG A 294 30.26 -3.29 6.16
CA ARG A 294 29.87 -2.25 5.20
C ARG A 294 28.47 -1.74 5.46
N GLU A 295 28.24 -0.52 5.01
CA GLU A 295 26.91 0.07 4.94
C GLU A 295 26.55 0.29 3.47
N PHE A 296 25.33 -0.06 3.15
CA PHE A 296 24.74 0.06 1.82
C PHE A 296 23.62 1.07 1.87
N LEU A 297 23.49 1.84 0.80
CA LEU A 297 22.41 2.80 0.60
C LEU A 297 21.61 2.42 -0.62
N LEU A 298 20.29 2.52 -0.50
CA LEU A 298 19.30 2.26 -1.53
C LEU A 298 18.35 3.45 -1.62
N ASP A 299 18.00 3.86 -2.84
CA ASP A 299 17.09 4.98 -3.08
C ASP A 299 16.39 4.86 -4.45
N GLU A 300 15.34 5.68 -4.65
CA GLU A 300 14.63 5.90 -5.92
C GLU A 300 14.16 4.59 -6.60
N ILE A 301 13.36 3.80 -5.89
CA ILE A 301 12.84 2.55 -6.43
C ILE A 301 11.62 2.84 -7.30
N SER A 302 11.68 2.41 -8.55
CA SER A 302 10.61 2.60 -9.53
C SER A 302 10.45 1.41 -10.47
N LEU A 303 9.24 1.24 -11.02
CA LEU A 303 8.94 0.21 -11.99
C LEU A 303 9.38 0.61 -13.40
N LEU A 304 9.86 -0.37 -14.15
CA LEU A 304 10.07 -0.28 -15.60
C LEU A 304 8.82 -0.79 -16.32
N GLY A 305 8.37 -0.10 -17.36
CA GLY A 305 7.20 -0.51 -18.14
C GLY A 305 6.45 0.66 -18.77
N ARG A 306 5.31 0.37 -19.41
CA ARG A 306 4.39 1.37 -19.96
C ARG A 306 3.36 1.76 -18.90
N TRP A 307 3.74 2.66 -18.01
CA TRP A 307 2.88 3.11 -16.90
C TRP A 307 2.20 4.46 -17.17
N ARG A 308 2.66 5.21 -18.17
CA ARG A 308 1.94 6.36 -18.70
C ARG A 308 0.97 5.81 -19.73
N LEU A 309 -0.30 5.65 -19.36
CA LEU A 309 -1.36 5.73 -20.35
C LEU A 309 -1.15 7.08 -21.04
N GLU A 310 -0.78 7.05 -22.32
CA GLU A 310 -1.02 8.21 -23.17
C GLU A 310 -2.53 8.44 -23.06
N LEU A 311 -2.92 9.43 -22.27
CA LEU A 311 -4.28 9.96 -22.32
C LEU A 311 -4.38 10.54 -23.72
N ASP A 312 -4.93 9.77 -24.65
CA ASP A 312 -5.41 10.30 -25.92
C ASP A 312 -6.32 11.48 -25.56
N ARG A 313 -5.87 12.67 -25.95
CA ARG A 313 -6.61 13.92 -25.79
C ARG A 313 -7.71 14.03 -26.84
#